data_AF-Q21817-F1
#
_entry.id   AF-Q21817-F1
#
_cell.length_a   1.000
_cell.length_b   1.000
_cell.length_c   1.000
_cell.angle_alpha   90.00
_cell.angle_beta   90.00
_cell.angle_gamma   90.00
#
_symmetry.space_group_name_H-M   'P 1'
#
loop_
_entity.id
_entity.type
_entity.pdbx_description
1 polymer ?
#
loop_
_entity_poly.entity_id
_entity_poly.type
_entity_poly.pdbx_seq_one_letter_code
_entity_poly.pdbx_strand_id
1 'polypeptide(L)'
;MRPSAVAMGKHFGNLGKMYGEHRFALAPNEQKAYKGFFDQAFVRTFKTYVWDQWYYYIPQTIGAYLLYDWAKKTNVAANRKNPADFANDE
;
A
#
# COMPACT_ATOMS: atom_id res chain seq x y z
N MET A 1 3.91 15.29 -13.15
CA MET A 1 4.32 16.63 -13.64
C MET A 1 5.68 16.94 -13.03
N ARG A 2 6.70 17.25 -13.83
CA ARG A 2 8.02 17.65 -13.29
C ARG A 2 7.85 19.01 -12.59
N PRO A 3 8.33 19.20 -11.35
CA PRO A 3 8.29 20.52 -10.72
C PRO A 3 9.16 21.47 -11.57
N SER A 4 8.52 22.44 -12.22
CA SER A 4 9.20 23.56 -12.87
C SER A 4 9.12 24.79 -11.96
N ALA A 5 10.02 25.76 -12.13
CA ALA A 5 9.94 27.02 -11.40
C ALA A 5 8.56 27.69 -11.54
N VAL A 6 7.95 27.58 -12.72
CA VAL A 6 6.58 28.06 -13.00
C VAL A 6 5.53 27.31 -12.18
N ALA A 7 5.67 25.99 -11.99
CA ALA A 7 4.76 25.22 -11.15
C ALA A 7 4.92 25.56 -9.66
N MET A 8 6.15 25.81 -9.20
CA MET A 8 6.44 26.16 -7.80
C MET A 8 6.04 27.60 -7.43
N GLY A 9 5.90 28.51 -8.40
CA GLY A 9 5.50 29.90 -8.17
C GLY A 9 3.98 30.15 -8.19
N LYS A 10 3.16 29.12 -8.40
CA LYS A 10 1.70 29.26 -8.38
C LYS A 10 1.19 29.58 -6.98
N HIS A 11 0.31 30.58 -6.88
CA HIS A 11 -0.35 31.00 -5.65
C HIS A 11 -1.86 31.09 -5.86
N PHE A 12 -2.64 31.22 -4.78
CA PHE A 12 -4.08 31.45 -4.87
C PHE A 12 -4.37 32.64 -5.79
N GLY A 13 -5.23 32.44 -6.80
CA GLY A 13 -5.49 33.40 -7.88
C GLY A 13 -4.82 33.06 -9.22
N ASN A 14 -3.75 32.26 -9.22
CA ASN A 14 -3.04 31.80 -10.44
C ASN A 14 -2.85 30.26 -10.49
N LEU A 15 -3.80 29.51 -9.93
CA LEU A 15 -3.74 28.04 -9.91
C LEU A 15 -4.18 27.43 -11.25
N GLY A 16 -5.24 27.99 -11.83
CA GLY A 16 -5.83 27.58 -13.09
C GLY A 16 -7.06 28.43 -13.42
N LYS A 17 -7.62 28.25 -14.61
CA LYS A 17 -8.89 28.85 -15.03
C LYS A 17 -10.00 27.82 -14.80
N MET A 18 -10.98 28.14 -13.96
CA MET A 18 -12.16 27.30 -13.70
C MET A 18 -13.40 28.17 -13.93
N TYR A 19 -14.38 27.66 -14.67
CA TYR A 19 -15.62 28.36 -15.00
C TYR A 19 -16.81 27.43 -14.75
N GLY A 20 -17.90 27.97 -14.20
CA GLY A 20 -19.17 27.24 -14.05
C GLY A 20 -19.26 26.27 -12.86
N GLU A 21 -18.34 26.32 -11.91
CA GLU A 21 -18.40 25.48 -10.71
C GLU A 21 -19.05 26.23 -9.54
N HIS A 22 -20.18 25.73 -9.04
CA HIS A 22 -20.81 26.20 -7.82
C HIS A 22 -20.62 25.17 -6.71
N ARG A 23 -20.11 25.58 -5.55
CA ARG A 23 -19.92 24.73 -4.38
C ARG A 23 -20.74 25.25 -3.22
N PHE A 24 -21.42 24.33 -2.54
CA PHE A 24 -22.21 24.64 -1.34
C PHE A 24 -21.54 24.01 -0.14
N ALA A 25 -21.45 24.76 0.95
CA ALA A 25 -20.92 24.30 2.22
C ALA A 25 -21.76 24.90 3.36
N LEU A 26 -21.95 24.12 4.42
CA LEU A 26 -22.54 24.57 5.67
C LEU A 26 -21.45 25.12 6.59
N ALA A 27 -21.80 26.04 7.49
CA ALA A 27 -20.84 26.51 8.47
C ALA A 27 -20.44 25.37 9.43
N PRO A 28 -19.18 25.29 9.91
CA PRO A 28 -18.73 24.15 10.72
C PRO A 28 -19.54 23.90 12.00
N ASN A 29 -20.09 24.97 12.59
CA ASN A 29 -20.97 24.92 13.77
C ASN A 29 -22.35 24.31 13.48
N GLU A 30 -22.79 24.24 12.22
CA GLU A 30 -24.05 23.61 11.80
C GLU A 30 -23.86 22.13 11.43
N GLN A 31 -22.61 21.66 11.35
CA GLN A 31 -22.27 20.29 10.99
C GLN A 31 -22.06 19.42 12.24
N LYS A 32 -22.42 18.14 12.14
CA LYS A 32 -22.05 17.15 13.17
C LYS A 32 -20.64 16.63 12.88
N ALA A 33 -19.69 16.90 13.78
CA ALA A 33 -18.27 16.53 13.60
C ALA A 33 -18.05 15.03 13.29
N TYR A 34 -18.85 14.15 13.90
CA TYR A 34 -18.75 12.69 13.74
C TYR A 34 -19.92 12.09 12.95
N LYS A 35 -20.51 12.84 12.01
CA LYS A 35 -21.62 12.34 11.19
C LYS A 35 -21.19 11.08 10.44
N GLY A 36 -21.83 9.94 10.74
CA GLY A 36 -21.52 8.68 10.09
C GLY A 36 -20.18 8.06 10.51
N PHE A 37 -19.74 8.32 11.74
CA PHE A 37 -18.46 7.80 12.27
C PHE A 37 -18.22 6.32 11.96
N PHE A 38 -19.19 5.43 12.21
CA PHE A 38 -18.99 4.01 11.97
C PHE A 38 -18.84 3.65 10.48
N ASP A 39 -19.66 4.22 9.60
CA ASP A 39 -19.55 4.03 8.15
C ASP A 39 -18.20 4.56 7.64
N GLN A 40 -17.82 5.76 8.06
CA GLN A 40 -16.61 6.40 7.57
C GLN A 40 -15.33 5.79 8.15
N ALA A 41 -15.29 5.55 9.46
CA ALA A 41 -14.09 5.10 10.14
C ALA A 41 -13.83 3.60 9.93
N PHE A 42 -14.88 2.77 9.84
CA PHE A 42 -14.73 1.31 9.72
C PHE A 42 -15.08 0.80 8.33
N VAL A 43 -16.31 1.03 7.85
CA VAL A 43 -16.78 0.43 6.60
C VAL A 43 -15.97 0.93 5.41
N ARG A 44 -15.86 2.26 5.26
CA ARG A 44 -15.10 2.87 4.17
C ARG A 44 -13.61 2.61 4.29
N THR A 45 -13.03 2.75 5.48
CA THR A 45 -11.61 2.44 5.72
C THR A 45 -11.28 0.99 5.39
N PHE A 46 -12.08 0.03 5.87
CA PHE A 46 -11.87 -1.39 5.58
C PHE A 46 -12.02 -1.67 4.08
N LYS A 47 -13.07 -1.12 3.44
CA LYS A 47 -13.25 -1.28 1.99
C LYS A 47 -12.04 -0.74 1.23
N THR A 48 -11.57 0.46 1.54
CA THR A 48 -10.48 1.10 0.80
C THR A 48 -9.13 0.43 1.06
N TYR A 49 -8.76 0.16 2.30
CA TYR A 49 -7.41 -0.33 2.64
C TYR A 49 -7.28 -1.85 2.62
N VAL A 50 -8.37 -2.57 2.89
CA VAL A 50 -8.34 -4.04 2.89
C VAL A 50 -8.89 -4.54 1.57
N TRP A 51 -10.16 -4.27 1.27
CA TRP A 51 -10.82 -4.87 0.11
C TRP A 51 -10.32 -4.36 -1.25
N ASP A 52 -10.05 -3.07 -1.38
CA ASP A 52 -9.64 -2.48 -2.66
C ASP A 52 -8.12 -2.53 -2.85
N GLN A 53 -7.33 -2.86 -1.82
CA GLN A 53 -5.86 -2.81 -1.88
C GLN A 53 -5.15 -4.14 -1.59
N TRP A 54 -5.84 -5.19 -1.12
CA TRP A 54 -5.20 -6.47 -0.74
C TRP A 54 -4.31 -7.08 -1.82
N TYR A 55 -4.68 -6.96 -3.09
CA TYR A 55 -3.93 -7.55 -4.19
C TYR A 55 -2.57 -6.88 -4.44
N TYR A 56 -2.33 -5.68 -3.91
CA TYR A 56 -1.01 -5.04 -4.00
C TYR A 56 -0.03 -5.64 -2.99
N TYR A 57 -0.46 -5.95 -1.76
CA TYR A 57 0.47 -6.39 -0.71
C TYR A 57 0.42 -7.89 -0.43
N ILE A 58 -0.74 -8.56 -0.55
CA ILE A 58 -0.87 -10.00 -0.21
C ILE A 58 -0.02 -10.87 -1.15
N PRO A 59 -0.10 -10.76 -2.49
CA PRO A 59 0.70 -11.62 -3.38
C PRO A 59 2.21 -11.43 -3.19
N GLN A 60 2.65 -10.19 -2.99
CA GLN A 60 4.05 -9.86 -2.73
C GLN A 60 4.53 -10.47 -1.40
N THR A 61 3.69 -10.37 -0.37
CA THR A 61 3.97 -10.94 0.97
C THR A 61 4.04 -12.46 0.92
N ILE A 62 3.09 -13.11 0.23
CA ILE A 62 3.08 -14.57 0.04
C ILE A 62 4.33 -15.00 -0.75
N GLY A 63 4.66 -14.32 -1.85
CA GLY A 63 5.84 -14.61 -2.65
C GLY A 63 7.13 -14.50 -1.84
N ALA A 64 7.28 -13.44 -1.03
CA ALA A 64 8.42 -13.26 -0.14
C ALA A 64 8.49 -14.36 0.93
N TYR A 65 7.36 -14.75 1.51
CA TYR A 65 7.30 -15.83 2.50
C TYR A 65 7.68 -17.19 1.91
N LEU A 66 7.20 -17.51 0.70
CA LEU A 66 7.55 -18.75 0.01
C LEU A 66 9.06 -18.79 -0.34
N LEU A 67 9.62 -17.66 -0.78
CA LEU A 67 11.06 -17.55 -1.03
C LEU A 67 11.87 -17.76 0.26
N TYR A 68 11.44 -17.15 1.36
CA TYR A 68 12.06 -17.31 2.67
C TYR A 68 12.03 -18.78 3.15
N ASP A 69 10.87 -19.44 3.05
CA ASP A 69 10.72 -20.85 3.45
C ASP A 69 11.59 -21.78 2.59
N TRP A 70 11.61 -21.56 1.28
CA TRP A 70 12.47 -22.31 0.35
C TRP A 70 13.96 -22.12 0.68
N ALA A 71 14.39 -20.87 0.90
CA ALA A 71 15.78 -20.56 1.22
C ALA A 71 16.20 -21.21 2.55
N LYS A 72 15.33 -21.18 3.57
CA LYS A 72 15.59 -21.82 4.86
C LYS A 72 15.69 -23.34 4.75
N LYS A 73 14.76 -23.99 4.05
CA LYS A 73 14.78 -25.44 3.83
C LYS A 73 16.00 -25.89 3.02
N THR A 74 16.34 -25.15 1.97
CA THR A 74 17.50 -25.43 1.12
C THR A 74 18.81 -25.25 1.90
N ASN A 75 18.92 -24.22 2.74
CA ASN A 75 20.08 -24.03 3.60
C ASN A 75 20.26 -25.18 4.60
N VAL A 76 19.17 -25.67 5.21
CA VAL A 76 19.23 -26.84 6.10
C VAL A 76 19.63 -28.10 5.34
N ALA A 77 19.10 -28.31 4.12
CA ALA A 77 19.45 -29.46 3.29
C ALA A 77 20.93 -29.42 2.83
N ALA A 78 21.43 -28.26 2.43
CA ALA A 78 22.81 -28.07 1.99
C ALA A 78 23.84 -28.25 3.12
N ASN A 79 23.44 -27.98 4.38
CA ASN A 79 24.29 -28.22 5.55
C ASN A 79 24.28 -29.67 6.03
N ARG A 80 23.40 -30.54 5.49
CA ARG A 80 23.42 -31.97 5.79
C ARG A 80 24.44 -32.65 4.89
N LYS A 81 25.29 -33.48 5.50
CA LYS A 81 26.21 -34.35 4.77
C LYS A 81 25.42 -35.26 3.83
N ASN A 82 25.82 -35.30 2.56
CA ASN A 82 25.25 -36.23 1.59
C ASN A 82 25.93 -37.61 1.77
N PRO A 83 25.20 -38.67 2.15
CA PRO A 83 25.80 -40.00 2.31
C PRO A 83 26.40 -40.55 1.02
N ALA A 84 25.97 -40.08 -0.15
CA ALA A 84 26.53 -40.49 -1.43
C ALA A 84 27.98 -39.99 -1.63
N ASP A 85 28.39 -38.92 -0.95
CA ASP A 85 29.76 -38.38 -1.07
C ASP A 85 30.78 -39.30 -0.35
N PHE A 86 30.34 -40.15 0.58
CA PHE A 86 31.18 -41.10 1.33
C PHE A 86 31.03 -42.55 0.84
N ALA A 87 30.24 -42.80 -0.20
CA ALA A 87 29.93 -44.15 -0.65
C ALA A 87 31.14 -44.86 -1.31
N ASN A 88 32.12 -44.10 -1.80
CA ASN A 88 33.33 -44.60 -2.46
C ASN A 88 34.61 -44.16 -1.73
N ASP A 89 34.50 -43.77 -0.45
CA ASP A 89 35.65 -43.41 0.38
C ASP A 89 36.15 -44.73 1.02
N GLU A 90 37.01 -45.45 0.30
CA GLU A 90 37.81 -46.61 0.77
C GLU A 90 39.24 -46.21 1.12
#